data_AF-A0A2P5CB20-F1
#
_entry.id   AF-A0A2P5CB20-F1
#
_cell.length_a   1.000
_cell.length_b   1.000
_cell.length_c   1.000
_cell.angle_alpha   90.00
_cell.angle_beta   90.00
_cell.angle_gamma   90.00
#
_symmetry.space_group_name_H-M   'P 1'
#
loop_
_entity.id
_entity.type
_entity.pdbx_description
1 polymer ?
#
loop_
_entity_poly.entity_id
_entity_poly.type
_entity_poly.pdbx_seq_one_letter_code
_entity_poly.pdbx_strand_id
1 'polypeptide(L)'
;MFLRVIGRPLLAKVKQTTGIVGLDVVPNAREVLIGLYKKTLKEVEAIPADEGYRKAVEHFTRHRLKVCEEEEDWEVIEKRIACGQVEELIEEARDELTLIGKMIEWDPWGVPDDYECEVIENDAPVPKHIPLHRPGPLPEDFYKTLESLQLSSTREPPPAVTSSESQSKE
;
A
#
# COMPACT_ATOMS: atom_id res chain seq x y z
N MET A 1 2.39 23.30 -28.76
CA MET A 1 3.20 22.87 -29.93
C MET A 1 3.16 21.36 -29.98
N PHE A 2 2.51 20.78 -31.00
CA PHE A 2 2.32 19.34 -31.14
C PHE A 2 3.62 18.68 -31.62
N LEU A 3 4.28 17.92 -30.75
CA LEU A 3 5.39 17.05 -31.14
C LEU A 3 4.83 15.84 -31.88
N ARG A 4 5.15 15.75 -33.18
CA ARG A 4 4.86 14.61 -34.04
C ARG A 4 5.66 13.39 -33.55
N VAL A 5 4.96 12.32 -33.18
CA VAL A 5 5.55 11.00 -32.92
C VAL A 5 5.84 10.35 -34.28
N ILE A 6 7.11 10.32 -34.69
CA ILE A 6 7.59 9.57 -35.85
C ILE A 6 8.37 8.35 -35.35
N GLY A 7 7.78 7.16 -35.54
CA GLY A 7 8.49 5.94 -35.94
C GLY A 7 9.43 5.23 -34.95
N ARG A 8 8.88 4.27 -34.19
CA ARG A 8 9.51 2.96 -33.91
C ARG A 8 8.39 1.91 -33.69
N PRO A 9 8.31 0.82 -34.47
CA PRO A 9 7.34 -0.24 -34.23
C PRO A 9 7.95 -1.21 -33.23
N LEU A 10 7.75 -0.94 -31.95
CA LEU A 10 7.74 -1.98 -30.92
C LEU A 10 6.45 -1.74 -30.14
N LEU A 11 5.65 -2.80 -30.01
CA LEU A 11 4.32 -2.85 -29.39
C LEU A 11 4.32 -2.50 -27.88
N ALA A 12 4.89 -1.37 -27.48
CA ALA A 12 4.74 -0.85 -26.13
C ALA A 12 3.40 -0.11 -26.03
N LYS A 13 2.51 -0.57 -25.15
CA LYS A 13 1.23 0.08 -24.87
C LYS A 13 1.51 1.41 -24.15
N VAL A 14 1.41 2.52 -24.88
CA VAL A 14 1.69 3.87 -24.35
C VAL A 14 0.42 4.49 -23.77
N LYS A 15 0.47 4.87 -22.49
CA LYS A 15 -0.59 5.63 -21.81
C LYS A 15 -0.74 7.01 -22.46
N GLN A 16 -1.96 7.42 -22.82
CA GLN A 16 -2.23 8.66 -23.57
C GLN A 16 -2.48 9.86 -22.66
N THR A 17 -3.19 9.64 -21.55
CA THR A 17 -3.53 10.64 -20.53
C THR A 17 -3.80 9.94 -19.21
N THR A 18 -3.54 10.62 -18.10
CA THR A 18 -3.91 10.19 -16.74
C THR A 18 -5.37 10.50 -16.43
N GLY A 19 -6.01 11.41 -17.17
CA GLY A 19 -7.35 11.91 -16.88
C GLY A 19 -7.40 12.91 -15.71
N ILE A 20 -6.26 13.23 -15.09
CA ILE A 20 -6.12 14.21 -14.01
C ILE A 20 -5.40 15.44 -14.57
N VAL A 21 -5.99 16.62 -14.36
CA VAL A 21 -5.39 17.88 -14.84
C VAL A 21 -4.15 18.20 -14.02
N GLY A 22 -3.03 18.49 -14.69
CA GLY A 22 -1.76 18.82 -14.04
C GLY A 22 -0.86 17.63 -13.73
N LEU A 23 -1.33 16.39 -13.96
CA LEU A 23 -0.53 15.18 -13.80
C LEU A 23 -0.20 14.59 -15.18
N ASP A 24 0.99 14.93 -15.68
CA ASP A 24 1.46 14.49 -16.99
C ASP A 24 1.88 13.00 -16.99
N VAL A 25 1.62 12.32 -18.10
CA VAL A 25 2.02 10.91 -18.29
C VAL A 25 3.55 10.79 -18.31
N VAL A 26 4.07 9.81 -17.56
CA VAL A 26 5.52 9.53 -17.50
C VAL A 26 5.84 8.23 -18.24
N PRO A 27 6.45 8.28 -19.45
CA PRO A 27 6.71 7.08 -20.25
C PRO A 27 7.62 6.04 -19.59
N ASN A 28 8.55 6.48 -18.75
CA ASN A 28 9.52 5.66 -18.01
C ASN A 28 9.17 5.56 -16.51
N ALA A 29 7.87 5.53 -16.18
CA ALA A 29 7.38 5.57 -14.80
C ALA A 29 8.02 4.52 -13.89
N ARG A 30 8.16 3.28 -14.36
CA ARG A 30 8.77 2.17 -13.59
C ARG A 30 10.20 2.48 -13.12
N GLU A 31 11.05 2.95 -14.02
CA GLU A 31 12.45 3.26 -13.69
C GLU A 31 12.54 4.41 -12.69
N VAL A 32 11.68 5.43 -12.88
CA VAL A 32 11.59 6.57 -11.97
C VAL A 32 11.15 6.11 -10.59
N LEU A 33 10.10 5.28 -10.49
CA LEU A 33 9.62 4.72 -9.22
C LEU A 33 10.70 3.90 -8.51
N ILE A 34 11.40 3.01 -9.22
CA ILE A 34 12.50 2.22 -8.63
C ILE A 34 13.59 3.15 -8.09
N GLY A 35 13.97 4.18 -8.84
CA GLY A 35 14.96 5.17 -8.40
C GLY A 35 14.51 5.94 -7.16
N LEU A 36 13.25 6.39 -7.14
CA LEU A 36 12.68 7.10 -6.00
C LEU A 36 12.61 6.22 -4.76
N TYR A 37 12.07 5.00 -4.86
CA TYR A 37 11.97 4.10 -3.72
C TYR A 37 13.32 3.69 -3.15
N LYS A 38 14.33 3.44 -4.01
CA LYS A 38 15.71 3.19 -3.55
C LYS A 38 16.29 4.38 -2.82
N LYS A 39 16.00 5.60 -3.28
CA LYS A 39 16.38 6.83 -2.58
C LYS A 39 15.65 6.94 -1.23
N THR A 40 14.34 6.71 -1.19
CA THR A 40 13.52 6.75 0.03
C THR A 40 14.05 5.79 1.09
N LEU A 41 14.35 4.53 0.70
CA LEU A 41 14.92 3.53 1.60
C LEU A 41 16.31 3.92 2.12
N LYS A 42 17.09 4.70 1.36
CA LYS A 42 18.39 5.18 1.81
C LYS A 42 18.25 6.36 2.78
N GLU A 43 17.40 7.33 2.48
CA GLU A 43 17.22 8.52 3.32
C GLU A 43 16.54 8.17 4.66
N VAL A 44 15.61 7.20 4.67
CA VAL A 44 14.90 6.79 5.89
C VAL A 44 15.82 6.12 6.93
N GLU A 45 17.00 5.63 6.53
CA GLU A 45 17.98 5.03 7.45
C GLU A 45 18.47 6.00 8.53
N ALA A 46 18.40 7.31 8.26
CA ALA A 46 18.78 8.36 9.21
C ALA A 46 17.82 8.49 10.40
N ILE A 47 16.59 8.01 10.28
CA ILE A 47 15.55 8.07 11.33
C ILE A 47 15.71 6.86 12.27
N PRO A 48 15.47 6.96 13.59
CA PRO A 48 15.62 5.82 14.50
C PRO A 48 14.72 4.62 14.12
N ALA A 49 15.27 3.40 14.24
CA ALA A 49 14.62 2.15 13.79
C ALA A 49 13.35 1.76 14.57
N ASP A 50 13.20 2.26 15.80
CA ASP A 50 12.05 1.92 16.64
C ASP A 50 10.81 2.77 16.32
N GLU A 51 10.99 3.89 15.63
CA GLU A 51 9.90 4.80 15.28
C GLU A 51 8.88 4.15 14.35
N GLY A 52 7.60 4.33 14.67
CA GLY A 52 6.48 3.80 13.89
C GLY A 52 6.50 4.32 12.45
N TYR A 53 6.91 5.57 12.26
CA TYR A 53 7.06 6.20 10.94
C TYR A 53 8.06 5.44 10.07
N ARG A 54 9.29 5.17 10.56
CA ARG A 54 10.31 4.43 9.81
C ARG A 54 9.83 3.02 9.45
N LYS A 55 9.21 2.31 10.40
CA LYS A 55 8.66 0.95 10.17
C LYS A 55 7.61 0.95 9.05
N ALA A 56 6.70 1.93 9.06
CA ALA A 56 5.67 2.07 8.03
C ALA A 56 6.26 2.38 6.65
N VAL A 57 7.15 3.39 6.58
CA VAL A 57 7.81 3.81 5.32
C VAL A 57 8.61 2.67 4.71
N GLU A 58 9.42 1.97 5.50
CA GLU A 58 10.16 0.80 5.02
C GLU A 58 9.23 -0.30 4.51
N HIS A 59 8.12 -0.56 5.21
CA HIS A 59 7.19 -1.63 4.85
C HIS A 59 6.53 -1.39 3.50
N PHE A 60 5.83 -0.25 3.32
CA PHE A 60 5.14 -0.01 2.06
C PHE A 60 6.11 0.26 0.91
N THR A 61 7.25 0.92 1.17
CA THR A 61 8.24 1.22 0.13
C THR A 61 8.89 -0.06 -0.39
N ARG A 62 9.24 -1.02 0.49
CA ARG A 62 9.76 -2.33 0.06
C ARG A 62 8.74 -3.12 -0.73
N HIS A 63 7.46 -3.10 -0.31
CA HIS A 63 6.39 -3.76 -1.06
C HIS A 63 6.23 -3.16 -2.46
N ARG A 64 6.10 -1.84 -2.57
CA ARG A 64 5.95 -1.14 -3.86
C ARG A 64 7.18 -1.32 -4.75
N LEU A 65 8.39 -1.27 -4.18
CA LEU A 65 9.64 -1.52 -4.91
C LEU A 65 9.68 -2.94 -5.47
N LYS A 66 9.34 -3.96 -4.67
CA LYS A 66 9.29 -5.35 -5.11
C LYS A 66 8.35 -5.54 -6.30
N VAL A 67 7.16 -4.95 -6.25
CA VAL A 67 6.20 -5.00 -7.37
C VAL A 67 6.76 -4.34 -8.63
N CYS A 68 7.41 -3.17 -8.49
CA CYS A 68 8.03 -2.48 -9.63
C CYS A 68 9.24 -3.23 -10.22
N GLU A 69 9.96 -4.01 -9.42
CA GLU A 69 11.06 -4.85 -9.90
C GLU A 69 10.57 -6.12 -10.61
N GLU A 70 9.50 -6.74 -10.12
CA GLU A 70 8.91 -7.96 -10.68
C GLU A 70 8.12 -7.72 -11.98
N GLU A 71 7.36 -6.62 -12.06
CA GLU A 71 6.48 -6.33 -13.20
C GLU A 71 7.10 -5.27 -14.13
N GLU A 72 6.93 -5.44 -15.44
CA GLU A 72 7.39 -4.48 -16.45
C GLU A 72 6.27 -3.56 -16.97
N ASP A 73 5.03 -4.06 -16.99
CA ASP A 73 3.86 -3.33 -17.47
C ASP A 73 3.24 -2.46 -16.37
N TRP A 74 3.00 -1.18 -16.69
CA TRP A 74 2.44 -0.20 -15.76
C TRP A 74 1.03 -0.57 -15.31
N GLU A 75 0.20 -1.18 -16.17
CA GLU A 75 -1.17 -1.58 -15.82
C GLU A 75 -1.19 -2.70 -14.77
N VAL A 76 -0.24 -3.63 -14.85
CA VAL A 76 -0.07 -4.71 -13.87
C VAL A 76 0.44 -4.15 -12.54
N ILE A 77 1.36 -3.19 -12.60
CA ILE A 77 1.85 -2.46 -11.41
C ILE A 77 0.69 -1.75 -10.70
N GLU A 78 -0.12 -0.97 -11.42
CA GLU A 78 -1.29 -0.27 -10.86
C GLU A 78 -2.27 -1.23 -10.20
N LYS A 79 -2.58 -2.35 -10.88
CA LYS A 79 -3.50 -3.35 -10.36
C LYS A 79 -2.97 -4.04 -9.10
N ARG A 80 -1.68 -4.36 -9.07
CA ARG A 80 -1.07 -5.13 -7.98
C ARG A 80 -0.76 -4.26 -6.75
N ILE A 81 -0.39 -2.99 -6.95
CA ILE A 81 -0.21 -2.03 -5.85
C ILE A 81 -1.58 -1.54 -5.35
N ALA A 82 -2.58 -1.45 -6.23
CA ALA A 82 -3.95 -1.04 -5.93
C ALA A 82 -4.06 0.31 -5.20
N CYS A 83 -3.25 1.29 -5.63
CA CYS A 83 -3.12 2.61 -5.02
C CYS A 83 -3.08 3.72 -6.08
N GLY A 84 -4.08 3.74 -6.96
CA GLY A 84 -4.17 4.73 -8.05
C GLY A 84 -3.25 4.44 -9.23
N GLN A 85 -2.92 5.49 -9.98
CA GLN A 85 -2.08 5.44 -11.18
C GLN A 85 -0.58 5.52 -10.85
N VAL A 86 0.27 5.02 -11.76
CA VAL A 86 1.74 5.09 -11.55
C VAL A 86 2.27 6.52 -11.43
N GLU A 87 1.63 7.50 -12.07
CA GLU A 87 2.00 8.91 -11.95
C GLU A 87 1.68 9.48 -10.55
N GLU A 88 0.55 9.09 -9.95
CA GLU A 88 0.20 9.46 -8.57
C GLU A 88 1.20 8.85 -7.59
N LEU A 89 1.61 7.59 -7.82
CA LEU A 89 2.66 6.94 -7.02
C LEU A 89 4.01 7.66 -7.10
N ILE A 90 4.34 8.27 -8.24
CA ILE A 90 5.58 9.07 -8.39
C ILE A 90 5.49 10.35 -7.56
N GLU A 91 4.33 11.01 -7.55
CA GLU A 91 4.08 12.20 -6.73
C GLU A 91 4.16 11.84 -5.24
N GLU A 92 3.46 10.79 -4.80
CA GLU A 92 3.53 10.27 -3.42
C GLU A 92 4.97 9.97 -3.01
N ALA A 93 5.77 9.30 -3.86
CA ALA A 93 7.15 8.96 -3.54
C ALA A 93 8.06 10.21 -3.44
N ARG A 94 7.78 11.29 -4.18
CA ARG A 94 8.49 12.56 -4.10
C ARG A 94 8.11 13.35 -2.85
N ASP A 95 6.83 13.34 -2.51
CA ASP A 95 6.31 13.96 -1.29
C ASP A 95 6.87 13.26 -0.06
N GLU A 96 6.94 11.92 -0.08
CA GLU A 96 7.55 11.15 1.00
C GLU A 96 9.04 11.48 1.17
N LEU A 97 9.81 11.61 0.08
CA LEU A 97 11.20 12.05 0.15
C LEU A 97 11.34 13.46 0.74
N THR A 98 10.42 14.36 0.40
CA THR A 98 10.39 15.72 0.95
C THR A 98 10.04 15.70 2.43
N LEU A 99 9.11 14.84 2.83
CA LEU A 99 8.70 14.64 4.22
C LEU A 99 9.85 14.06 5.04
N ILE A 100 10.55 13.04 4.56
CA ILE A 100 11.73 12.47 5.23
C ILE A 100 12.77 13.56 5.51
N GLY A 101 13.05 14.43 4.54
CA GLY A 101 13.95 15.56 4.75
C GLY A 101 13.53 16.48 5.90
N LYS A 102 12.23 16.79 5.99
CA LYS A 102 11.66 17.59 7.11
C LYS A 102 11.67 16.84 8.43
N MET A 103 11.39 15.54 8.42
CA MET A 103 11.40 14.69 9.63
C MET A 103 12.81 14.64 10.24
N ILE A 104 13.84 14.52 9.39
CA ILE A 104 15.23 14.55 9.83
C ILE A 104 15.62 15.91 10.41
N GLU A 105 15.15 17.02 9.79
CA GLU A 105 15.42 18.37 10.27
C GLU A 105 14.74 18.66 11.61
N TRP A 106 13.48 18.24 11.76
CA TRP A 106 12.65 18.58 12.93
C TRP A 106 12.82 17.64 14.10
N ASP A 107 13.30 16.42 13.88
CA ASP A 107 13.54 15.43 14.93
C ASP A 107 12.33 15.31 15.91
N PRO A 108 11.16 14.86 15.42
CA PRO A 108 9.98 14.72 16.28
C PRO A 108 9.94 13.36 17.01
N TRP A 109 11.05 12.63 17.08
CA TRP A 109 11.07 11.28 17.65
C TRP A 109 11.26 11.28 19.17
N GLY A 110 10.83 10.18 19.79
CA GLY A 110 10.79 10.05 21.24
C GLY A 110 9.53 10.64 21.88
N VAL A 111 9.22 10.14 23.08
CA VAL A 111 8.07 10.57 23.89
C VAL A 111 8.60 11.01 25.25
N PRO A 112 8.38 12.27 25.68
CA PRO A 112 8.75 12.73 27.01
C PRO A 112 8.08 11.92 28.12
N ASP A 113 8.75 11.78 29.27
CA ASP A 113 8.22 11.03 30.42
C ASP A 113 6.93 11.64 31.00
N ASP A 114 6.75 12.95 30.83
CA ASP A 114 5.60 13.73 31.28
C ASP A 114 4.52 13.90 30.18
N TYR A 115 4.63 13.17 29.07
CA TYR A 115 3.67 13.26 27.98
C TYR A 115 2.32 12.62 28.35
N GLU A 116 1.28 13.45 28.41
CA GLU A 116 -0.11 13.01 28.62
C GLU A 116 -0.88 13.08 27.29
N CYS A 117 -1.39 11.93 26.84
CA CYS A 117 -2.22 11.80 25.65
C CYS A 117 -3.65 11.41 26.04
N GLU A 118 -4.56 12.40 26.08
CA GLU A 118 -5.97 12.15 26.36
C GLU A 118 -6.67 11.60 25.12
N VAL A 119 -6.98 10.30 25.13
CA VAL A 119 -7.79 9.66 24.10
C VAL A 119 -9.27 9.86 24.44
N ILE A 120 -9.94 10.75 23.71
CA ILE A 120 -11.36 11.06 23.87
C ILE A 120 -12.18 10.27 22.84
N GLU A 121 -12.94 9.30 23.30
CA GLU A 121 -13.82 8.47 22.46
C GLU A 121 -15.29 8.86 22.69
N ASN A 122 -16.04 9.04 21.60
CA ASN A 122 -17.48 9.30 21.64
C ASN A 122 -18.21 8.32 20.71
N ASP A 123 -18.79 7.28 21.32
CA ASP A 123 -19.47 6.20 20.61
C ASP A 123 -20.92 6.53 20.21
N ALA A 124 -21.31 7.81 20.27
CA ALA A 124 -22.63 8.22 19.80
C ALA A 124 -22.81 7.84 18.31
N PRO A 125 -23.87 7.10 17.95
CA PRO A 125 -24.04 6.62 16.59
C PRO A 125 -24.30 7.79 15.64
N VAL A 126 -23.57 7.85 14.53
CA VAL A 126 -23.78 8.85 13.48
C VAL A 126 -25.02 8.49 12.64
N PRO A 127 -26.04 9.36 12.56
CA PRO A 127 -27.20 9.13 11.71
C PRO A 127 -26.86 8.90 10.23
N LYS A 128 -27.58 7.98 9.57
CA LYS A 128 -27.28 7.53 8.19
C LYS A 128 -27.27 8.63 7.11
N HIS A 129 -28.03 9.70 7.31
CA HIS A 129 -28.17 10.80 6.36
C HIS A 129 -27.05 11.83 6.49
N ILE A 130 -26.26 11.76 7.56
CA ILE A 130 -25.10 12.62 7.74
C ILE A 130 -23.96 12.09 6.87
N PRO A 131 -23.27 12.96 6.11
CA PRO A 131 -22.11 12.56 5.33
C PRO A 131 -21.08 11.87 6.20
N LEU A 132 -20.77 10.62 5.86
CA LEU A 132 -19.75 9.81 6.50
C LEU A 132 -18.90 9.20 5.40
N HIS A 133 -17.58 9.30 5.52
CA HIS A 133 -16.67 8.65 4.57
C HIS A 133 -16.89 7.14 4.62
N ARG A 134 -17.34 6.58 3.50
CA ARG A 134 -17.44 5.14 3.32
C ARG A 134 -16.22 4.67 2.55
N PRO A 135 -15.66 3.49 2.90
CA PRO A 135 -14.57 2.93 2.12
C PRO A 135 -15.03 2.73 0.67
N GLY A 136 -14.12 2.98 -0.27
CA GLY A 136 -14.32 2.59 -1.66
C GLY A 136 -14.41 1.06 -1.80
N PRO A 137 -14.74 0.57 -3.01
CA PRO A 137 -14.68 -0.86 -3.30
C PRO A 137 -13.25 -1.38 -3.07
N LEU A 138 -13.15 -2.52 -2.37
CA LEU A 138 -11.86 -3.19 -2.17
C LEU A 138 -11.38 -3.84 -3.47
N PRO A 139 -10.06 -4.11 -3.61
CA PRO A 139 -9.53 -4.80 -4.78
C PRO A 139 -10.19 -6.17 -4.98
N GLU A 140 -10.53 -6.51 -6.22
CA GLU A 140 -11.23 -7.76 -6.58
C GLU A 140 -10.54 -9.04 -6.06
N ASP A 141 -9.21 -9.00 -5.98
CA ASP A 141 -8.43 -10.15 -5.52
C ASP A 141 -8.63 -10.44 -4.02
N PHE A 142 -9.07 -9.44 -3.25
CA PHE A 142 -9.52 -9.64 -1.87
C PHE A 142 -10.79 -10.49 -1.80
N TYR A 143 -11.79 -10.22 -2.65
CA TYR A 143 -13.02 -11.02 -2.67
C TYR A 143 -12.74 -12.46 -3.09
N LYS A 144 -11.90 -12.67 -4.11
CA LYS A 144 -11.51 -14.03 -4.56
C LYS A 144 -10.78 -14.82 -3.49
N THR A 145 -9.85 -14.18 -2.77
CA THR A 145 -9.12 -14.84 -1.68
C THR A 145 -10.06 -15.17 -0.52
N LEU A 146 -10.96 -14.25 -0.15
CA LEU A 146 -11.98 -14.47 0.87
C LEU A 146 -12.89 -15.65 0.51
N GLU A 147 -13.43 -15.68 -0.71
CA GLU A 147 -14.24 -16.78 -1.22
C GLU A 147 -13.48 -18.11 -1.20
N SER A 148 -12.20 -18.11 -1.61
CA SER A 148 -11.36 -19.31 -1.59
C SER A 148 -11.15 -19.87 -0.18
N LEU A 149 -10.96 -18.99 0.82
CA LEU A 149 -10.80 -19.37 2.22
C LEU A 149 -12.10 -19.91 2.82
N GLN A 150 -13.23 -19.30 2.49
CA GLN A 150 -14.56 -19.80 2.88
C GLN A 150 -14.84 -21.17 2.25
N LEU A 151 -14.44 -21.38 1.00
CA LEU A 151 -14.58 -22.67 0.31
C LEU A 151 -13.70 -23.76 0.93
N SER A 152 -12.45 -23.44 1.31
CA SER A 152 -11.54 -24.39 1.98
C SER A 152 -12.03 -24.77 3.39
N SER A 153 -12.59 -23.82 4.13
CA SER A 153 -13.22 -24.10 5.45
C SER A 153 -14.43 -25.03 5.36
N THR A 154 -15.06 -25.13 4.18
CA THR A 154 -16.23 -25.99 3.97
C THR A 154 -15.85 -27.40 3.50
N ARG A 155 -14.57 -27.62 3.12
CA ARG A 155 -14.08 -28.89 2.54
C ARG A 155 -13.36 -29.80 3.53
N GLU A 156 -13.02 -29.33 4.72
CA GLU A 156 -12.49 -30.19 5.79
C GLU A 156 -13.61 -30.57 6.77
N PRO A 157 -14.09 -31.83 6.77
CA PRO A 157 -14.88 -32.30 7.90
C PRO A 157 -13.97 -32.33 9.14
N PRO A 158 -14.46 -31.93 10.33
CA PRO A 158 -13.66 -32.03 11.56
C PRO A 158 -13.21 -33.49 11.75
N PRO A 159 -11.96 -33.75 12.19
CA PRO A 159 -11.54 -35.10 12.51
C PRO A 159 -12.50 -35.64 13.57
N ALA A 160 -13.12 -36.78 13.27
CA ALA A 160 -14.05 -37.45 14.16
C ALA A 160 -13.35 -37.69 15.51
N VAL A 161 -13.76 -36.94 16.52
CA VAL A 161 -13.38 -37.21 17.91
C VAL A 161 -14.03 -38.52 18.28
N THR A 162 -13.28 -39.61 18.23
CA THR A 162 -13.74 -40.91 18.70
C THR A 162 -13.76 -40.86 20.21
N SER A 163 -14.92 -40.64 20.81
CA SER A 163 -15.16 -40.83 22.23
C SER A 163 -15.03 -42.31 22.56
N SER A 164 -13.82 -42.76 22.92
CA SER A 164 -13.61 -44.08 23.51
C SER A 164 -13.86 -43.99 25.01
N GLU A 165 -15.09 -44.31 25.38
CA GLU A 165 -15.49 -44.72 26.72
C GLU A 165 -14.56 -45.84 27.21
N SER A 166 -13.87 -45.62 28.33
CA SER A 166 -13.08 -46.64 29.03
C SER A 166 -13.42 -46.58 30.51
N GLN A 167 -14.31 -47.47 30.94
CA GLN A 167 -14.48 -47.84 32.35
C GLN A 167 -13.21 -48.55 32.86
N SER A 168 -12.79 -48.23 34.09
CA SER A 168 -12.45 -49.17 35.19
C SER A 168 -11.12 -48.92 35.93
N LYS A 169 -11.26 -48.78 37.27
CA LYS A 169 -10.34 -49.13 38.38
C LYS A 169 -9.06 -48.30 38.49
N GLU A 170 -8.74 -47.68 39.63
CA GLU A 170 -8.74 -48.16 41.03
C GLU A 170 -9.15 -47.05 42.03
#